data_AF-A0A831T2A3-F1
#
_entry.id   AF-A0A831T2A3-F1
#
_cell.length_a   1.000
_cell.length_b   1.000
_cell.length_c   1.000
_cell.angle_alpha   90.00
_cell.angle_beta   90.00
_cell.angle_gamma   90.00
#
_symmetry.space_group_name_H-M   'P 1'
#
loop_
_entity.id
_entity.type
_entity.pdbx_description
1 polymer ?
#
loop_
_entity_poly.entity_id
_entity_poly.type
_entity_poly.pdbx_seq_one_letter_code
_entity_poly.pdbx_strand_id
1 'polypeptide(L)'
;MHFATICKKKVTQCARISRRGSNVKVNTSGVWERLQEAFGNAKPTKIASAGVTEQSVYRWRDGDLPGLDTLIKIYELRNVSLHWLLIGEGPKFIKEDKRAMLLK
;
A
#
# COMPACT_ATOMS: atom_id res chain seq x y z
N MET A 1 -5.07 -41.65 -29.56
CA MET A 1 -6.22 -41.22 -28.71
C MET A 1 -5.96 -41.72 -27.30
N HIS A 2 -5.54 -40.87 -26.36
CA HIS A 2 -5.56 -41.11 -24.90
C HIS A 2 -5.14 -39.80 -24.19
N PHE A 3 -6.08 -38.88 -23.98
CA PHE A 3 -5.92 -37.68 -23.15
C PHE A 3 -7.21 -37.51 -22.34
N ALA A 4 -7.35 -38.16 -21.19
CA ALA A 4 -8.45 -37.84 -20.26
C ALA A 4 -8.29 -38.51 -18.89
N THR A 5 -7.23 -38.23 -18.11
CA THR A 5 -7.26 -38.63 -16.68
C THR A 5 -6.38 -37.83 -15.71
N ILE A 6 -6.19 -36.51 -15.87
CA ILE A 6 -5.79 -35.68 -14.71
C ILE A 6 -6.55 -34.35 -14.72
N CYS A 7 -7.82 -34.34 -14.27
CA CYS A 7 -8.51 -33.07 -14.02
C CYS A 7 -9.65 -33.18 -12.98
N LYS A 8 -9.37 -33.69 -11.76
CA LYS A 8 -10.37 -33.68 -10.65
C LYS A 8 -9.80 -33.49 -9.23
N LYS A 9 -8.61 -32.91 -9.03
CA LYS A 9 -8.04 -32.71 -7.67
C LYS A 9 -7.57 -31.30 -7.30
N LYS A 10 -7.83 -30.27 -8.13
CA LYS A 10 -7.35 -28.90 -7.87
C LYS A 10 -8.44 -27.81 -7.83
N VAL A 11 -9.71 -28.16 -7.60
CA VAL A 11 -10.82 -27.18 -7.58
C VAL A 11 -11.43 -26.98 -6.17
N THR A 12 -10.76 -27.46 -5.12
CA THR A 12 -11.27 -27.37 -3.74
C THR A 12 -10.35 -26.62 -2.78
N GLN A 13 -9.64 -25.60 -3.26
CA GLN A 13 -8.88 -24.70 -2.37
C GLN A 13 -9.08 -23.21 -2.70
N CYS A 14 -10.20 -22.85 -3.32
CA CYS A 14 -10.51 -21.44 -3.65
C CYS A 14 -11.61 -20.82 -2.77
N ALA A 15 -12.11 -21.50 -1.73
CA ALA A 15 -13.22 -20.98 -0.91
C ALA A 15 -12.96 -21.09 0.59
N ARG A 16 -11.83 -20.58 1.09
CA ARG A 16 -11.60 -20.43 2.53
C ARG A 16 -10.57 -19.36 2.92
N ILE A 17 -10.61 -18.20 2.29
CA ILE A 17 -10.09 -16.97 2.90
C ILE A 17 -11.33 -16.15 3.27
N SER A 18 -12.07 -16.62 4.26
CA SER A 18 -12.07 -16.04 5.60
C SER A 18 -12.37 -14.53 5.53
N ARG A 19 -13.65 -14.21 5.73
CA ARG A 19 -14.18 -12.91 6.13
C ARG A 19 -13.51 -12.41 7.42
N ARG A 20 -12.23 -12.07 7.39
CA ARG A 20 -11.62 -11.24 8.42
C ARG A 20 -11.70 -9.82 7.90
N GLY A 21 -12.83 -9.17 8.19
CA GLY A 21 -12.83 -7.74 8.38
C GLY A 21 -11.88 -7.47 9.53
N SER A 22 -10.59 -7.31 9.19
CA SER A 22 -9.61 -6.81 10.13
C SER A 22 -10.11 -5.44 10.54
N ASN A 23 -10.46 -5.28 11.82
CA ASN A 23 -10.74 -3.98 12.41
C ASN A 23 -9.40 -3.24 12.49
N VAL A 24 -8.94 -2.77 11.33
CA VAL A 24 -7.68 -2.07 11.18
C VAL A 24 -7.92 -0.67 11.70
N LYS A 25 -7.46 -0.41 12.92
CA LYS A 25 -7.42 0.94 13.48
C LYS A 25 -6.32 1.70 12.73
N VAL A 26 -6.71 2.58 11.81
CA VAL A 26 -5.77 3.48 11.14
C VAL A 26 -5.13 4.36 12.22
N ASN A 27 -3.81 4.31 12.33
CA ASN A 27 -3.08 5.07 13.33
C ASN A 27 -2.71 6.43 12.73
N THR A 28 -3.63 7.40 12.87
CA THR A 28 -3.49 8.77 12.34
C THR A 28 -2.33 9.52 12.95
N SER A 29 -2.06 9.31 14.24
CA SER A 29 -1.00 9.98 15.01
C SER A 29 0.43 9.58 14.63
N GLY A 30 0.62 8.64 13.71
CA GLY A 30 1.94 8.19 13.26
C GLY A 30 2.15 8.21 11.75
N VAL A 31 1.17 8.69 10.98
CA VAL A 31 1.24 8.67 9.50
C VAL A 31 2.32 9.61 9.02
N TRP A 32 2.44 10.79 9.64
CA TRP A 32 3.43 11.79 9.27
C TRP A 32 4.86 11.27 9.42
N GLU A 33 5.18 10.67 10.55
CA GLU A 33 6.50 10.13 10.87
C GLU A 33 6.88 9.03 9.88
N ARG A 34 5.94 8.12 9.58
CA ARG A 34 6.14 7.05 8.59
C ARG A 34 6.32 7.60 7.18
N LEU A 35 5.60 8.67 6.85
CA LEU A 35 5.73 9.35 5.57
C LEU A 35 7.11 10.03 5.48
N GLN A 36 7.55 10.76 6.50
CA GLN A 36 8.91 11.29 6.56
C GLN A 36 9.97 10.19 6.44
N GLU A 37 9.79 9.08 7.14
CA GLU A 37 10.70 7.94 7.11
C GLU A 37 10.74 7.26 5.73
N ALA A 38 9.60 7.19 5.02
CA ALA A 38 9.53 6.71 3.63
C ALA A 38 10.25 7.64 2.66
N PHE A 39 10.24 8.95 2.94
CA PHE A 39 10.96 9.93 2.15
C PHE A 39 12.42 10.16 2.60
N GLY A 40 12.89 9.45 3.63
CA GLY A 40 14.25 9.55 4.15
C GLY A 40 14.49 10.81 4.99
N ASN A 41 13.54 11.14 5.87
CA ASN A 41 13.53 12.37 6.68
C ASN A 41 13.57 13.65 5.84
N ALA A 42 12.93 13.61 4.66
CA ALA A 42 12.86 14.77 3.78
C ALA A 42 12.03 15.90 4.42
N LYS A 43 12.39 17.14 4.08
CA LYS A 43 11.60 18.33 4.44
C LYS A 43 10.20 18.26 3.81
N PRO A 44 9.17 18.84 4.44
CA PRO A 44 7.79 18.85 3.93
C PRO A 44 7.67 19.36 2.49
N THR A 45 8.46 20.36 2.12
CA THR A 45 8.53 20.93 0.77
C THR A 45 8.97 19.91 -0.28
N LYS A 46 9.89 19.02 0.08
CA LYS A 46 10.34 17.93 -0.80
C LYS A 46 9.28 16.84 -0.94
N ILE A 47 8.46 16.61 0.09
CA ILE A 47 7.31 15.70 0.01
C ILE A 47 6.23 16.31 -0.89
N ALA A 48 5.97 17.61 -0.79
CA ALA A 48 5.04 18.32 -1.68
C ALA A 48 5.47 18.24 -3.16
N SER A 49 6.78 18.31 -3.43
CA SER A 49 7.30 18.15 -4.80
C SER A 49 6.98 16.78 -5.44
N ALA A 50 6.53 15.79 -4.67
CA ALA A 50 6.05 14.50 -5.17
C ALA A 50 4.63 14.55 -5.76
N GLY A 51 4.08 15.75 -6.04
CA GLY A 51 2.77 15.92 -6.70
C GLY A 51 1.62 16.19 -5.73
N VAL A 52 1.92 16.78 -4.58
CA VAL A 52 0.94 17.11 -3.52
C VAL A 52 1.12 18.57 -3.11
N THR A 53 0.03 19.29 -2.86
CA THR A 53 0.13 20.66 -2.35
C THR A 53 0.78 20.70 -0.96
N GLU A 54 1.60 21.72 -0.68
CA GLU A 54 2.21 21.90 0.65
C GLU A 54 1.16 21.96 1.76
N GLN A 55 0.00 22.57 1.49
CA GLN A 55 -1.11 22.63 2.42
C GLN A 55 -1.60 21.24 2.86
N SER A 56 -1.70 20.28 1.92
CA SER A 56 -2.06 18.90 2.25
C SER A 56 -1.01 18.25 3.14
N VAL A 57 0.28 18.50 2.88
CA VAL A 57 1.39 17.97 3.68
C VAL A 57 1.33 18.47 5.12
N TYR A 58 1.02 19.75 5.33
CA TYR A 58 0.83 20.30 6.67
C TYR A 58 -0.38 19.68 7.40
N ARG A 59 -1.50 19.46 6.69
CA ARG A 59 -2.66 18.77 7.28
C ARG A 59 -2.31 17.35 7.75
N TRP A 60 -1.45 16.64 7.02
CA TRP A 60 -1.03 15.29 7.43
C TRP A 60 -0.14 15.30 8.67
N ARG A 61 0.72 16.32 8.79
CA ARG A 61 1.48 16.55 10.03
C ARG A 61 0.55 16.79 11.21
N ASP A 62 -0.55 17.51 10.99
CA ASP A 62 -1.51 17.84 12.03
C ASP A 62 -2.53 16.70 12.29
N GLY A 63 -2.37 15.54 11.64
CA GLY A 63 -3.13 14.30 11.91
C GLY A 63 -4.22 13.95 10.89
N ASP A 64 -4.35 14.72 9.81
CA ASP A 64 -5.26 14.40 8.70
C ASP A 64 -4.70 13.27 7.81
N LEU A 65 -5.58 12.53 7.13
CA LEU A 65 -5.16 11.44 6.27
C LEU A 65 -5.02 11.90 4.81
N PRO A 66 -4.01 11.42 4.08
CA PRO A 66 -3.98 11.60 2.64
C PRO A 66 -5.17 10.89 1.99
N GLY A 67 -5.79 11.55 1.01
CA GLY A 67 -6.81 10.92 0.18
C GLY A 67 -6.26 9.72 -0.60
N LEU A 68 -7.15 8.83 -1.02
CA LEU A 68 -6.79 7.58 -1.71
C LEU A 68 -5.93 7.83 -2.96
N ASP A 69 -6.29 8.82 -3.78
CA ASP A 69 -5.52 9.19 -4.99
C ASP A 69 -4.08 9.59 -4.66
N THR A 70 -3.90 10.30 -3.55
CA THR A 70 -2.57 10.72 -3.09
C THR A 70 -1.77 9.56 -2.54
N LEU A 71 -2.42 8.64 -1.82
CA LEU A 71 -1.78 7.41 -1.33
C LEU A 71 -1.29 6.56 -2.50
N ILE A 72 -2.09 6.38 -3.55
CA ILE A 72 -1.71 5.64 -4.75
C ILE A 72 -0.48 6.27 -5.41
N LYS A 73 -0.45 7.60 -5.56
CA LYS A 73 0.72 8.30 -6.11
C LYS A 73 1.98 8.09 -5.26
N ILE A 74 1.87 8.16 -3.93
CA ILE A 74 3.01 7.91 -3.03
C ILE A 74 3.50 6.47 -3.18
N TYR A 75 2.57 5.51 -3.29
CA TYR A 75 2.90 4.12 -3.55
C TYR A 75 3.64 3.95 -4.88
N GLU A 76 3.16 4.54 -5.97
CA GLU A 76 3.80 4.45 -7.29
C GLU A 76 5.20 5.09 -7.31
N LEU A 77 5.36 6.24 -6.65
CA LEU A 77 6.63 6.99 -6.67
C LEU A 77 7.72 6.35 -5.79
N ARG A 78 7.36 5.63 -4.73
CA ARG A 78 8.33 5.13 -3.74
C ARG A 78 8.27 3.64 -3.47
N ASN A 79 7.31 2.93 -4.05
CA ASN A 79 7.07 1.50 -3.86
C ASN A 79 6.90 1.13 -2.36
N VAL A 80 6.18 2.00 -1.64
CA VAL A 80 5.97 1.90 -0.18
C VAL A 80 4.62 1.28 0.12
N SER A 81 4.58 0.32 1.03
CA SER A 81 3.32 -0.33 1.44
C SER A 81 2.34 0.66 2.07
N LEU A 82 1.16 0.77 1.47
CA LEU A 82 0.04 1.56 2.03
C LEU A 82 -0.38 1.04 3.41
N HIS A 83 -0.30 -0.28 3.61
CA HIS A 83 -0.61 -0.91 4.89
C HIS A 83 0.36 -0.44 5.98
N TRP A 84 1.66 -0.43 5.67
CA TRP A 84 2.67 0.09 6.58
C TRP A 84 2.52 1.60 6.80
N LEU A 85 2.24 2.37 5.75
CA LEU A 85 2.07 3.83 5.86
C LEU A 85 0.90 4.21 6.79
N LEU A 86 -0.23 3.53 6.69
CA LEU A 86 -1.46 3.85 7.43
C LEU A 86 -1.49 3.26 8.85
N ILE A 87 -0.87 2.10 9.05
CA ILE A 87 -1.06 1.29 10.27
C ILE A 87 0.27 1.14 11.03
N GLY A 88 1.40 1.28 10.33
CA GLY A 88 2.73 0.99 10.87
C GLY A 88 3.07 -0.50 10.90
N GLU A 89 2.18 -1.35 10.37
CA GLU A 89 2.36 -2.80 10.38
C GLU A 89 2.81 -3.32 9.02
N GLY A 90 3.62 -4.38 9.05
CA GLY A 90 4.09 -5.07 7.86
C GLY A 90 5.33 -4.46 7.20
N PRO A 91 5.68 -4.91 5.99
CA PRO A 91 6.90 -4.47 5.31
C PRO A 91 6.74 -3.04 4.75
N LYS A 92 7.74 -2.20 5.01
CA LYS A 92 7.80 -0.81 4.52
C LYS A 92 7.81 -0.73 2.99
N PHE A 93 8.63 -1.55 2.34
CA PHE A 93 8.76 -1.58 0.90
C PHE A 93 8.08 -2.82 0.34
N ILE A 94 7.28 -2.63 -0.70
CA ILE A 94 6.69 -3.74 -1.44
C ILE A 94 7.77 -4.23 -2.40
N LYS A 95 8.19 -5.50 -2.25
CA LYS A 95 9.03 -6.14 -3.27
C LYS A 95 8.16 -6.25 -4.53
N GLU A 96 8.64 -5.73 -5.66
CA GLU A 96 7.91 -5.69 -6.92
C GLU A 96 7.10 -6.96 -7.15
N ASP A 97 5.78 -6.80 -7.17
CA ASP A 97 4.89 -7.88 -7.50
C ASP A 97 4.97 -8.10 -9.01
N LYS A 98 5.60 -9.19 -9.42
CA LYS A 98 5.79 -9.61 -10.83
C LYS A 98 4.47 -9.76 -11.62
N ARG A 99 3.31 -9.46 -11.04
CA ARG A 99 1.99 -9.51 -11.70
C ARG A 99 1.81 -8.45 -12.80
N ALA A 100 2.53 -7.34 -12.77
CA ALA A 100 2.49 -6.33 -13.84
C ALA A 100 3.10 -6.82 -15.17
N MET A 101 3.75 -7.98 -15.21
CA MET A 101 4.31 -8.54 -16.45
C MET A 101 3.30 -9.28 -17.34
N LEU A 102 2.03 -9.45 -16.95
CA LEU A 102 1.04 -10.25 -17.71
C LEU A 102 -0.02 -9.44 -18.48
N LEU A 103 0.13 -8.13 -18.62
CA LEU A 103 -0.73 -7.28 -19.47
C LEU A 103 0.13 -6.39 -20.39
N LYS A 104 0.93 -7.01 -21.26
CA LYS A 104 1.53 -6.37 -22.44
C LYS A 104 1.01 -7.06 -23.70
#